data_AF-A0A944GH07-F1
#
_entry.id   AF-A0A944GH07-F1
#
_cell.length_a   1.000
_cell.length_b   1.000
_cell.length_c   1.000
_cell.angle_alpha   90.00
_cell.angle_beta   90.00
_cell.angle_gamma   90.00
#
_symmetry.space_group_name_H-M   'P 1'
#
loop_
_entity.id
_entity.type
_entity.pdbx_description
1 polymer ?
#
loop_
_entity_poly.entity_id
_entity_poly.type
_entity_poly.pdbx_seq_one_letter_code
_entity_poly.pdbx_strand_id
1 'polypeptide(L)'
;MKIEKNFYGKLKDGRDVHSFTVTNDNGAYIELVDYGATLNKIVVPDKNGNMLDVLVGFDTVEGQELCTDSQGRTVGRVANRIAGKGITIDGKNYQITKNVDGKFTLHSNHEYETVVWSSEIVGDNSVKFTYHSPNGAEGFPGEVDNEVKFTFTN
;
A
#
# COMPACT_ATOMS: atom_id res chain seq x y z
N MET A 1 8.69 13.27 -18.42
CA MET A 1 8.46 12.24 -17.38
C MET A 1 7.90 10.98 -18.05
N LYS A 2 8.06 9.81 -17.43
CA LYS A 2 7.64 8.51 -18.01
C LYS A 2 7.09 7.60 -16.92
N ILE A 3 6.06 6.83 -17.25
CA ILE A 3 5.54 5.75 -16.39
C ILE A 3 5.61 4.42 -17.12
N GLU A 4 6.18 3.42 -16.47
CA GLU A 4 6.27 2.04 -16.99
C GLU A 4 5.55 1.09 -16.06
N LYS A 5 4.55 0.37 -16.58
CA LYS A 5 3.88 -0.72 -15.87
C LYS A 5 4.55 -2.04 -16.23
N ASN A 6 4.96 -2.80 -15.23
CA ASN A 6 5.59 -4.10 -15.40
C ASN A 6 4.83 -5.17 -14.61
N PHE A 7 4.83 -6.40 -15.12
CA PHE A 7 4.42 -7.55 -14.31
C PHE A 7 5.47 -7.78 -13.23
N TYR A 8 5.07 -7.71 -11.96
CA TYR A 8 5.98 -7.81 -10.82
C TYR A 8 6.03 -9.24 -10.27
N GLY A 9 4.92 -9.96 -10.37
CA GLY A 9 4.85 -11.37 -9.99
C GLY A 9 3.44 -11.83 -9.69
N LYS A 10 3.33 -13.03 -9.13
CA LYS A 10 2.07 -13.65 -8.75
C LYS A 10 2.12 -14.03 -7.27
N LEU A 11 1.11 -13.65 -6.50
CA LEU A 11 0.94 -14.05 -5.10
C LEU A 11 0.67 -15.56 -5.00
N LYS A 12 0.85 -16.15 -3.81
CA LYS A 12 0.61 -17.59 -3.60
C LYS A 12 -0.84 -18.00 -3.88
N ASP A 13 -1.79 -17.08 -3.70
CA ASP A 13 -3.19 -17.30 -3.99
C ASP A 13 -3.58 -17.08 -5.47
N GLY A 14 -2.58 -16.80 -6.32
CA GLY A 14 -2.73 -16.76 -7.78
C GLY A 14 -3.02 -15.38 -8.37
N ARG A 15 -3.23 -14.35 -7.55
CA ARG A 15 -3.44 -12.96 -8.00
C ARG A 15 -2.17 -12.38 -8.61
N ASP A 16 -2.32 -11.66 -9.72
CA ASP A 16 -1.22 -10.96 -10.39
C ASP A 16 -0.94 -9.61 -9.73
N VAL A 17 0.34 -9.25 -9.65
CA VAL A 17 0.84 -8.01 -9.06
C VAL A 17 1.67 -7.28 -10.11
N HIS A 18 1.50 -5.97 -10.19
CA HIS A 18 2.22 -5.10 -11.11
C HIS A 18 2.98 -4.00 -10.36
N SER A 19 4.14 -3.63 -10.91
CA SER A 19 4.88 -2.45 -10.49
C SER A 19 4.77 -1.33 -11.51
N PHE A 20 4.97 -0.11 -11.03
CA PHE A 20 4.89 1.12 -11.79
C PHE A 20 6.13 1.96 -11.48
N THR A 21 7.01 2.13 -12.46
CA THR A 21 8.17 3.02 -12.34
C THR A 21 7.79 4.39 -12.86
N VAL A 22 7.84 5.41 -12.02
CA VAL A 22 7.57 6.81 -12.39
C VAL A 22 8.88 7.58 -12.39
N THR A 23 9.39 7.93 -13.58
CA THR A 23 10.67 8.62 -13.78
C THR A 23 10.45 10.10 -14.12
N ASN A 24 11.09 10.99 -13.35
CA ASN A 24 11.06 12.43 -13.59
C ASN A 24 12.08 12.86 -14.67
N ASP A 25 12.12 14.14 -15.03
CA ASP A 25 12.96 14.61 -16.15
C ASP A 25 14.46 14.61 -15.80
N ASN A 26 14.79 14.55 -14.51
CA ASN A 26 16.17 14.45 -14.01
C ASN A 26 16.66 13.00 -13.90
N GLY A 27 15.85 12.02 -14.32
CA GLY A 27 16.18 10.59 -14.25
C GLY A 27 15.98 9.94 -12.87
N ALA A 28 15.56 10.70 -11.86
CA ALA A 28 15.10 10.13 -10.59
C ALA A 28 13.77 9.40 -10.77
N TYR A 29 13.54 8.38 -9.96
CA TYR A 29 12.31 7.60 -10.08
C TYR A 29 11.83 7.04 -8.75
N ILE A 30 10.53 6.77 -8.70
CA ILE A 30 9.93 5.93 -7.67
C ILE A 30 9.41 4.64 -8.31
N GLU A 31 9.37 3.56 -7.55
CA GLU A 31 8.64 2.35 -7.92
C GLU A 31 7.45 2.16 -6.99
N LEU A 32 6.27 1.99 -7.57
CA LEU A 32 5.02 1.70 -6.88
C LEU A 32 4.58 0.26 -7.19
N VAL A 33 3.90 -0.43 -6.27
CA VAL A 33 3.37 -1.79 -6.49
C VAL A 33 1.89 -1.82 -6.13
N ASP A 34 1.05 -2.43 -6.96
CA ASP A 34 -0.40 -2.46 -6.74
C ASP A 34 -0.82 -3.33 -5.54
N TYR A 35 -0.01 -4.30 -5.14
CA TYR A 35 -0.16 -4.99 -3.86
C TYR A 35 0.14 -4.03 -2.70
N GLY A 36 -0.88 -3.76 -1.89
CA GLY A 36 -0.81 -2.81 -0.77
C GLY A 36 -0.69 -1.34 -1.17
N ALA A 37 -0.85 -1.01 -2.47
CA ALA A 37 -0.56 0.33 -3.02
C ALA A 37 0.77 0.87 -2.45
N THR A 38 1.83 0.08 -2.63
CA THR A 38 3.10 0.21 -1.92
C THR A 38 4.05 1.13 -2.66
N LEU A 39 4.67 2.08 -1.94
CA LEU A 39 5.88 2.77 -2.40
C LEU A 39 7.08 1.87 -2.11
N ASN A 40 7.62 1.24 -3.15
CA ASN A 40 8.63 0.18 -3.03
C ASN A 40 10.07 0.71 -3.13
N LYS A 41 10.31 1.72 -3.98
CA LYS A 41 11.64 2.31 -4.18
C LYS A 41 11.56 3.83 -4.31
N ILE A 42 12.60 4.53 -3.84
CA ILE A 42 12.83 5.95 -4.13
C ILE A 42 14.28 6.08 -4.56
N VAL A 43 14.51 6.25 -5.85
CA VAL A 43 15.85 6.31 -6.44
C VAL A 43 16.16 7.73 -6.88
N VAL A 44 17.08 8.36 -6.14
CA VAL A 44 17.41 9.79 -6.24
C VAL A 44 18.93 9.99 -6.24
N PRO A 45 19.46 11.09 -6.82
CA PRO A 45 20.89 11.33 -6.84
C PRO A 45 21.44 11.73 -5.47
N ASP A 46 22.61 11.22 -5.11
CA ASP A 46 23.43 11.74 -4.03
C ASP A 46 24.12 13.07 -4.42
N LYS A 47 24.92 13.64 -3.52
CA LYS A 47 25.66 14.89 -3.77
C LYS A 47 26.65 14.83 -4.94
N ASN A 48 27.01 13.64 -5.42
CA ASN A 48 27.91 13.41 -6.54
C ASN A 48 27.16 13.03 -7.83
N GLY A 49 25.81 12.98 -7.78
CA GLY A 49 24.97 12.56 -8.90
C GLY A 49 24.76 11.05 -9.01
N ASN A 50 25.21 10.24 -8.04
CA ASN A 50 24.99 8.80 -8.08
C ASN A 50 23.56 8.49 -7.65
N MET A 51 22.81 7.76 -8.47
CA MET A 51 21.45 7.35 -8.17
C MET A 51 21.45 6.23 -7.12
N LEU A 52 20.76 6.43 -6.00
CA LEU A 52 20.67 5.48 -4.91
C LEU A 52 19.21 5.31 -4.48
N ASP A 53 18.84 4.06 -4.20
CA ASP A 53 17.59 3.76 -3.51
C ASP A 53 17.72 4.14 -2.02
N VAL A 54 16.83 5.01 -1.56
CA VAL A 54 16.80 5.51 -0.18
C VAL A 54 15.67 4.91 0.64
N LEU A 55 14.88 4.00 0.07
CA LEU A 55 13.78 3.34 0.75
C LEU A 55 14.11 1.87 1.04
N VAL A 56 13.61 1.37 2.18
CA VAL A 56 13.60 -0.07 2.44
C VAL A 56 12.40 -0.66 1.71
N GLY A 57 12.67 -1.59 0.79
CA GLY A 57 11.66 -2.27 0.00
C GLY A 57 12.08 -3.67 -0.40
N PHE A 58 11.40 -4.23 -1.40
CA PHE A 58 11.59 -5.61 -1.82
C PHE A 58 11.85 -5.71 -3.32
N ASP A 59 12.69 -6.67 -3.71
CA ASP A 59 12.98 -6.93 -5.12
C ASP A 59 12.02 -7.94 -5.76
N THR A 60 11.24 -8.68 -4.97
CA THR A 60 10.31 -9.70 -5.49
C THR A 60 8.94 -9.69 -4.79
N VAL A 61 7.94 -10.24 -5.49
CA VAL A 61 6.56 -10.40 -4.96
C VAL A 61 6.52 -11.30 -3.72
N GLU A 62 7.39 -12.31 -3.64
CA GLU A 62 7.49 -13.18 -2.47
C GLU A 62 8.04 -12.41 -1.26
N GLY A 63 9.01 -11.52 -1.48
CA GLY A 63 9.52 -10.62 -0.44
C GLY A 63 8.43 -9.70 0.10
N GLN A 64 7.62 -9.12 -0.81
CA GLN A 64 6.42 -8.38 -0.44
C GLN A 64 5.47 -9.24 0.40
N GLU A 65 5.06 -10.41 -0.09
CA GLU A 65 4.05 -11.23 0.60
C GLU A 65 4.51 -11.73 1.98
N LEU A 66 5.82 -11.95 2.17
CA LEU A 66 6.41 -12.34 3.45
C LEU A 66 6.65 -11.17 4.41
N CYS A 67 6.47 -9.92 3.96
CA CYS A 67 6.63 -8.76 4.81
C CYS A 67 5.62 -8.80 5.96
N THR A 68 6.13 -8.88 7.18
CA THR A 68 5.33 -8.80 8.41
C THR A 68 5.19 -7.38 8.94
N ASP A 69 5.93 -6.44 8.34
CA ASP A 69 5.88 -5.02 8.65
C ASP A 69 5.08 -4.27 7.57
N SER A 70 4.78 -2.98 7.80
CA SER A 70 4.02 -2.14 6.87
C SER A 70 4.91 -1.34 5.89
N GLN A 71 6.07 -1.88 5.49
CA GLN A 71 7.10 -1.14 4.76
C GLN A 71 6.56 -0.58 3.43
N GLY A 72 6.48 0.75 3.34
CA GLY A 72 6.02 1.47 2.15
C GLY A 72 4.53 1.31 1.82
N ARG A 73 3.77 0.51 2.58
CA ARG A 73 2.39 0.14 2.26
C ARG A 73 1.38 1.23 2.61
N THR A 74 0.27 1.24 1.90
CA THR A 74 -0.92 1.98 2.30
C THR A 74 -1.61 1.26 3.46
N VAL A 75 -1.60 1.92 4.62
CA VAL A 75 -2.17 1.39 5.87
C VAL A 75 -3.58 1.91 6.08
N GLY A 76 -4.53 1.01 6.34
CA GLY A 76 -5.90 1.35 6.71
C GLY A 76 -6.78 0.11 6.90
N ARG A 77 -8.04 0.27 7.29
CA ARG A 77 -8.85 1.51 7.38
C ARG A 77 -8.42 2.51 8.46
N VAL A 78 -7.98 2.01 9.61
CA VAL A 78 -7.42 2.78 10.73
C VAL A 78 -5.96 2.39 10.92
N ALA A 79 -5.08 3.37 10.78
CA ALA A 79 -3.66 3.19 11.06
C ALA A 79 -3.40 3.10 12.58
N ASN A 80 -2.41 2.29 12.94
CA ASN A 80 -1.99 2.02 14.32
C ASN A 80 -3.04 1.26 15.12
N ARG A 81 -3.10 1.46 16.45
CA ARG A 81 -3.75 0.54 17.38
C ARG A 81 -5.18 0.95 17.73
N ILE A 82 -6.07 -0.04 17.78
CA ILE A 82 -7.38 0.03 18.43
C ILE A 82 -7.37 -0.93 19.61
N ALA A 83 -7.49 -0.40 20.83
CA ALA A 83 -7.48 -1.19 22.05
C ALA A 83 -8.87 -1.76 22.40
N GLY A 84 -8.88 -2.83 23.19
CA GLY A 84 -10.07 -3.21 23.97
C GLY A 84 -11.14 -3.99 23.18
N LYS A 85 -12.37 -3.46 23.14
CA LYS A 85 -13.59 -4.12 22.63
C LYS A 85 -13.98 -3.67 21.22
N GLY A 86 -13.03 -3.08 20.48
CA GLY A 86 -13.26 -2.45 19.18
C GLY A 86 -13.69 -1.00 19.33
N ILE A 87 -14.60 -0.53 18.49
CA ILE A 87 -15.02 0.89 18.41
C ILE A 87 -16.52 1.01 18.69
N THR A 88 -16.93 2.09 19.36
CA THR A 88 -18.35 2.42 19.55
C THR A 88 -18.71 3.63 18.69
N ILE A 89 -19.73 3.47 17.85
CA ILE A 89 -20.26 4.52 16.97
C ILE A 89 -21.76 4.56 17.24
N ASP A 90 -22.28 5.75 17.55
CA ASP A 90 -23.71 6.00 17.83
C ASP A 90 -24.32 5.00 18.84
N GLY A 91 -23.57 4.69 19.91
CA GLY A 91 -23.99 3.78 20.97
C GLY A 91 -23.93 2.29 20.60
N LYS A 92 -23.60 1.93 19.35
CA LYS A 92 -23.39 0.55 18.93
C LYS A 92 -21.90 0.21 18.96
N ASN A 93 -21.57 -0.89 19.63
CA ASN A 93 -20.21 -1.40 19.68
C ASN A 93 -19.93 -2.37 18.52
N TYR A 94 -18.85 -2.13 17.80
CA TYR A 94 -18.33 -2.94 16.71
C TYR A 94 -17.04 -3.62 17.16
N GLN A 95 -17.03 -4.95 17.13
CA GLN A 95 -15.83 -5.73 17.44
C GLN A 95 -14.93 -5.73 16.20
N ILE A 96 -13.81 -5.04 16.28
CA ILE A 96 -12.80 -5.01 15.21
C ILE A 96 -11.88 -6.22 15.35
N THR A 97 -11.50 -6.84 14.23
CA THR A 97 -10.59 -8.00 14.21
C THR A 97 -9.28 -7.66 14.93
N LYS A 98 -8.84 -8.55 15.82
CA LYS A 98 -7.59 -8.38 16.58
C LYS A 98 -6.50 -9.25 15.99
N ASN A 99 -5.32 -8.66 15.80
CA ASN A 99 -4.16 -9.32 15.19
C ASN A 99 -2.90 -9.27 16.05
N VAL A 100 -2.95 -8.64 17.23
CA VAL A 100 -1.84 -8.67 18.19
C VAL A 100 -2.28 -9.28 19.51
N ASP A 101 -1.80 -10.50 19.78
CA ASP A 101 -2.05 -11.31 20.99
C ASP A 101 -3.54 -11.44 21.38
N GLY A 102 -4.46 -11.26 20.42
CA GLY A 102 -5.90 -11.20 20.70
C GLY A 102 -6.33 -10.01 21.58
N LYS A 103 -5.46 -9.01 21.78
CA LYS A 103 -5.68 -7.87 22.69
C LYS A 103 -6.10 -6.60 21.98
N PHE A 104 -5.38 -6.23 20.93
CA PHE A 104 -5.64 -5.02 20.15
C PHE A 104 -5.55 -5.30 18.65
N THR A 105 -6.23 -4.46 17.89
CA THR A 105 -6.05 -4.37 16.43
C THR A 105 -4.87 -3.44 16.18
N LEU A 106 -3.97 -3.82 15.29
CA LEU A 106 -2.91 -2.99 14.74
C LEU A 106 -3.15 -2.89 13.23
N HIS A 107 -3.13 -1.67 12.71
CA HIS A 107 -3.24 -1.39 11.28
C HIS A 107 -4.45 -2.05 10.63
N SER A 108 -5.57 -2.12 11.36
CA SER A 108 -6.82 -2.73 10.89
C SER A 108 -6.64 -4.15 10.34
N ASN A 109 -5.82 -4.96 11.03
CA ASN A 109 -5.48 -6.31 10.59
C ASN A 109 -4.89 -6.36 9.17
N HIS A 110 -4.18 -5.30 8.77
CA HIS A 110 -3.45 -5.21 7.51
C HIS A 110 -4.33 -5.36 6.25
N GLU A 111 -5.62 -5.04 6.33
CA GLU A 111 -6.57 -5.15 5.22
C GLU A 111 -6.02 -4.44 3.96
N TYR A 112 -5.72 -3.15 4.07
CA TYR A 112 -5.31 -2.33 2.91
C TYR A 112 -3.92 -2.72 2.40
N GLU A 113 -3.12 -3.31 3.27
CA GLU A 113 -1.74 -3.72 3.01
C GLU A 113 -1.64 -5.06 2.25
N THR A 114 -2.70 -5.88 2.24
CA THR A 114 -2.68 -7.27 1.75
C THR A 114 -3.64 -7.53 0.59
N VAL A 115 -4.23 -6.47 0.05
CA VAL A 115 -5.06 -6.50 -1.16
C VAL A 115 -4.25 -6.04 -2.37
N VAL A 116 -4.60 -6.57 -3.55
CA VAL A 116 -4.14 -6.04 -4.83
C VAL A 116 -5.10 -4.92 -5.22
N TRP A 117 -4.63 -3.68 -5.17
CA TRP A 117 -5.41 -2.51 -5.52
C TRP A 117 -5.65 -2.44 -7.03
N SER A 118 -6.79 -1.90 -7.45
CA SER A 118 -6.96 -1.51 -8.85
C SER A 118 -6.06 -0.31 -9.14
N SER A 119 -5.46 -0.26 -10.33
CA SER A 119 -4.45 0.75 -10.68
C SER A 119 -4.76 1.45 -11.99
N GLU A 120 -4.53 2.76 -12.03
CA GLU A 120 -4.72 3.63 -13.19
C GLU A 120 -3.53 4.59 -13.32
N ILE A 121 -2.92 4.65 -14.50
CA ILE A 121 -1.92 5.68 -14.83
C ILE A 121 -2.66 6.99 -15.13
N VAL A 122 -2.31 8.06 -14.43
CA VAL A 122 -2.94 9.38 -14.58
C VAL A 122 -1.91 10.39 -15.06
N GLY A 123 -2.02 10.79 -16.33
CA GLY A 123 -1.03 11.66 -16.98
C GLY A 123 0.30 10.94 -17.21
N ASP A 124 1.41 11.65 -17.03
CA ASP A 124 2.78 11.14 -17.26
C ASP A 124 3.63 11.03 -15.99
N ASN A 125 3.04 11.33 -14.83
CA ASN A 125 3.77 11.45 -13.57
C ASN A 125 3.01 10.95 -12.32
N SER A 126 1.81 10.38 -12.50
CA SER A 126 0.99 9.89 -11.38
C SER A 126 0.43 8.49 -11.62
N VAL A 127 0.31 7.72 -10.53
CA VAL A 127 -0.43 6.45 -10.49
C VAL A 127 -1.46 6.54 -9.39
N LYS A 128 -2.69 6.18 -9.72
CA LYS A 128 -3.83 6.13 -8.81
C LYS A 128 -4.18 4.68 -8.51
N PHE A 129 -4.34 4.38 -7.22
CA PHE A 129 -4.79 3.10 -6.72
C PHE A 129 -6.16 3.25 -6.08
N THR A 130 -7.07 2.30 -6.35
CA THR A 130 -8.41 2.27 -5.74
C THR A 130 -8.72 0.91 -5.13
N TYR A 131 -9.40 0.93 -3.99
CA TYR A 131 -9.84 -0.27 -3.28
C TYR A 131 -11.18 -0.06 -2.59
N HIS A 132 -12.14 -0.94 -2.87
CA HIS A 132 -13.42 -1.00 -2.18
C HIS A 132 -13.32 -1.92 -0.96
N SER A 133 -13.41 -1.34 0.23
CA SER A 133 -13.46 -2.04 1.50
C SER A 133 -14.94 -2.22 1.90
N PRO A 134 -15.51 -3.44 1.80
CA PRO A 134 -16.94 -3.64 2.00
C PRO A 134 -17.36 -3.42 3.45
N ASN A 135 -18.66 -3.18 3.66
CA ASN A 135 -19.23 -3.14 5.01
C ASN A 135 -18.96 -4.44 5.77
N GLY A 136 -18.40 -4.32 6.96
CA GLY A 136 -18.04 -5.45 7.82
C GLY A 136 -16.62 -5.99 7.61
N ALA A 137 -15.85 -5.46 6.64
CA ALA A 137 -14.44 -5.81 6.47
C ALA A 137 -13.68 -5.56 7.78
N GLU A 138 -12.96 -6.58 8.26
CA GLU A 138 -12.27 -6.59 9.56
C GLU A 138 -13.12 -6.15 10.77
N GLY A 139 -14.45 -6.28 10.66
CA GLY A 139 -15.40 -5.87 11.70
C GLY A 139 -15.79 -4.39 11.67
N PHE A 140 -15.25 -3.59 10.74
CA PHE A 140 -15.61 -2.17 10.60
C PHE A 140 -16.98 -1.98 9.96
N PRO A 141 -17.84 -1.09 10.50
CA PRO A 141 -19.09 -0.73 9.84
C PRO A 141 -18.86 0.19 8.63
N GLY A 142 -19.79 0.10 7.68
CA GLY A 142 -19.80 0.91 6.47
C GLY A 142 -18.81 0.39 5.43
N GLU A 143 -19.21 0.51 4.17
CA GLU A 143 -18.28 0.36 3.06
C GLU A 143 -17.49 1.66 2.83
N VAL A 144 -16.28 1.53 2.29
CA VAL A 144 -15.41 2.67 1.98
C VAL A 144 -14.77 2.43 0.62
N ASP A 145 -15.02 3.34 -0.31
CA ASP A 145 -14.25 3.45 -1.55
C ASP A 145 -13.00 4.29 -1.30
N ASN A 146 -11.84 3.65 -1.38
CA ASN A 146 -10.56 4.30 -1.13
C ASN A 146 -9.88 4.66 -2.43
N GLU A 147 -9.22 5.82 -2.43
CA GLU A 147 -8.36 6.28 -3.50
C GLU A 147 -7.04 6.78 -2.89
N VAL A 148 -5.92 6.32 -3.45
CA VAL A 148 -4.60 6.86 -3.15
C VAL A 148 -3.91 7.20 -4.47
N LYS A 149 -3.44 8.43 -4.60
CA LYS A 149 -2.70 8.89 -5.78
C LYS A 149 -1.29 9.28 -5.40
N PHE A 150 -0.33 8.63 -6.04
CA PHE A 150 1.08 9.01 -5.96
C PHE A 150 1.44 9.84 -7.19
N THR A 151 2.02 11.01 -6.96
CA THR A 151 2.55 11.89 -8.00
C THR A 151 4.02 12.16 -7.71
N PHE A 152 4.87 11.99 -8.71
CA PHE A 152 6.30 12.28 -8.59
C PHE A 152 6.72 13.34 -9.62
N THR A 153 7.47 14.33 -9.18
CA THR A 153 7.90 15.46 -10.03
C THR A 153 9.40 15.69 -9.90
N ASN A 154 9.91 16.68 -10.64
CA ASN A 154 11.24 17.22 -10.41
C ASN A 154 11.34 17.92 -9.05
#